data_AF-A0A6J3MEG8-F1
#
_entry.id   AF-A0A6J3MEG8-F1
#
_cell.length_a   1.000
_cell.length_b   1.000
_cell.length_c   1.000
_cell.angle_alpha   90.00
_cell.angle_beta   90.00
_cell.angle_gamma   90.00
#
_symmetry.space_group_name_H-M   'P 1'
#
loop_
_entity.id
_entity.type
_entity.pdbx_description
1 polymer ?
#
loop_
_entity_poly.entity_id
_entity_poly.type
_entity_poly.pdbx_seq_one_letter_code
_entity_poly.pdbx_strand_id
1 'polypeptide(L)'
;VVRLLLERGARIHADRSSDHDTALFGACTNGHVAIVKLLIERGALADVPGSRLSTALSAALANDHIDVAKLLLEHGVDADGTELNVASARGRIDLAELLLNNGADVNAYGNGYG
;
A
#
# COMPACT_ATOMS: atom_id res chain seq x y z
N VAL A 1 13.13 19.71 1.79
CA VAL A 1 13.07 19.02 3.11
C VAL A 1 12.85 17.51 2.97
N VAL A 2 12.10 17.01 1.97
CA VAL A 2 11.90 15.55 1.70
C VAL A 2 13.20 14.79 1.39
N ARG A 3 14.21 15.44 0.78
CA ARG A 3 15.57 14.89 0.63
C ARG A 3 16.27 14.57 1.96
N LEU A 4 15.89 15.21 3.06
CA LEU A 4 16.60 15.10 4.34
C LEU A 4 16.29 13.79 5.07
N LEU A 5 15.11 13.20 4.86
CA LEU A 5 14.74 11.88 5.43
C LEU A 5 15.44 10.73 4.68
N LEU A 6 15.67 10.89 3.37
CA LEU A 6 16.52 10.00 2.59
C LEU A 6 18.00 10.10 3.02
N GLU A 7 18.49 11.29 3.42
CA GLU A 7 19.89 11.48 3.87
C GLU A 7 20.16 11.01 5.31
N ARG A 8 19.15 10.92 6.19
CA ARG A 8 19.34 10.58 7.62
C ARG A 8 18.78 9.22 8.05
N GLY A 9 17.89 8.61 7.28
CA GLY A 9 17.19 7.37 7.68
C GLY A 9 17.27 6.22 6.66
N ALA A 10 17.52 6.51 5.38
CA ALA A 10 17.84 5.47 4.42
C ALA A 10 19.30 5.03 4.64
N ARG A 11 19.51 4.16 5.64
CA ARG A 11 20.68 3.29 5.64
C ARG A 11 20.57 2.43 4.39
N ILE A 12 21.14 2.91 3.30
CA ILE A 12 21.23 2.30 1.96
C ILE A 12 21.97 0.94 1.97
N HIS A 13 22.35 0.41 3.15
CA HIS A 13 23.10 -0.85 3.29
C HIS A 13 22.69 -1.68 4.54
N ALA A 14 21.41 -1.92 4.78
CA ALA A 14 21.00 -2.84 5.85
C ALA A 14 20.33 -4.09 5.30
N ASP A 15 21.13 -5.15 5.20
CA ASP A 15 20.68 -6.54 5.31
C ASP A 15 19.63 -6.68 6.42
N ARG A 16 18.34 -6.70 6.06
CA ARG A 16 17.23 -7.41 6.73
C ARG A 16 15.85 -6.94 6.20
N SER A 17 15.00 -7.91 5.89
CA SER A 17 13.59 -7.76 5.47
C SER A 17 12.76 -6.80 6.36
N SER A 18 13.10 -6.66 7.66
CA SER A 18 12.38 -5.80 8.61
C SER A 18 12.44 -4.28 8.33
N ASP A 19 13.54 -3.79 7.74
CA ASP A 19 13.71 -2.35 7.50
C ASP A 19 13.02 -1.89 6.19
N HIS A 20 12.94 -2.78 5.19
CA HIS A 20 12.23 -2.55 3.93
C HIS A 20 10.71 -2.44 4.18
N ASP A 21 10.17 -3.32 5.02
CA ASP A 21 8.78 -3.27 5.52
C ASP A 21 8.43 -1.90 6.11
N THR A 22 9.31 -1.40 6.99
CA THR A 22 9.07 -0.17 7.74
C THR A 22 9.17 1.06 6.85
N ALA A 23 10.12 1.05 5.90
CA ALA A 23 10.31 2.14 4.94
C ALA A 23 9.13 2.26 3.96
N LEU A 24 8.67 1.13 3.40
CA LEU A 24 7.54 1.11 2.48
C LEU A 24 6.26 1.58 3.19
N PHE A 25 5.99 1.05 4.38
CA PHE A 25 4.83 1.45 5.19
C PHE A 25 4.85 2.95 5.50
N GLY A 26 5.97 3.50 5.99
CA GLY A 26 6.11 4.92 6.29
C GLY A 26 5.98 5.83 5.06
N ALA A 27 6.47 5.37 3.90
CA ALA A 27 6.28 6.09 2.65
C ALA A 27 4.81 6.10 2.21
N CYS A 28 4.08 5.01 2.46
CA CYS A 28 2.65 4.91 2.16
C CYS A 28 1.79 5.77 3.07
N THR A 29 2.08 5.78 4.38
CA THR A 29 1.36 6.63 5.35
C THR A 29 1.57 8.12 5.08
N ASN A 30 2.73 8.51 4.55
CA ASN A 30 3.07 9.91 4.27
C ASN A 30 2.79 10.35 2.82
N GLY A 31 2.28 9.46 1.96
CA GLY A 31 1.95 9.79 0.57
C GLY A 31 3.17 10.02 -0.32
N HIS A 32 4.33 9.44 0.01
CA HIS A 32 5.58 9.66 -0.71
C HIS A 32 5.71 8.78 -1.95
N VAL A 33 4.92 9.07 -2.99
CA VAL A 33 4.84 8.29 -4.25
C VAL A 33 6.21 7.94 -4.84
N ALA A 34 7.13 8.90 -4.93
CA ALA A 34 8.46 8.67 -5.50
C ALA A 34 9.31 7.68 -4.68
N ILE A 35 9.16 7.67 -3.35
CA ILE A 35 9.88 6.75 -2.46
C ILE A 35 9.27 5.37 -2.55
N VAL A 36 7.93 5.28 -2.55
CA VAL A 36 7.20 4.01 -2.73
C VAL A 36 7.63 3.35 -4.04
N LYS A 37 7.63 4.10 -5.16
CA LYS A 37 8.07 3.59 -6.46
C LYS A 37 9.49 3.04 -6.42
N LEU A 38 10.43 3.80 -5.85
CA LEU A 38 11.82 3.38 -5.74
C LEU A 38 11.97 2.10 -4.90
N LEU A 39 11.26 1.99 -3.77
CA LEU A 39 11.29 0.80 -2.92
C LEU A 39 10.72 -0.42 -3.65
N ILE A 40 9.63 -0.24 -4.40
CA ILE A 40 9.04 -1.32 -5.20
C ILE A 40 9.99 -1.77 -6.31
N GLU A 41 10.63 -0.83 -7.03
CA GLU A 41 11.64 -1.13 -8.05
C GLU A 41 12.87 -1.86 -7.48
N ARG A 42 13.14 -1.69 -6.18
CA ARG A 42 14.20 -2.40 -5.44
C ARG A 42 13.78 -3.78 -4.95
N GLY A 43 12.54 -4.20 -5.19
CA GLY A 43 12.03 -5.50 -4.77
C GLY A 43 11.47 -5.52 -3.35
N ALA A 44 11.21 -4.36 -2.72
CA ALA A 44 10.69 -4.31 -1.36
C ALA A 44 9.37 -5.11 -1.21
N LEU A 45 8.49 -5.12 -2.22
CA LEU A 45 7.25 -5.90 -2.17
C LEU A 45 7.47 -7.40 -2.00
N ALA A 46 8.55 -7.95 -2.54
CA ALA A 46 8.84 -9.38 -2.44
C ALA A 46 9.35 -9.78 -1.05
N ASP A 47 9.99 -8.84 -0.35
CA ASP A 47 10.51 -9.02 1.01
C ASP A 47 9.47 -8.75 2.10
N VAL A 48 8.35 -8.10 1.74
CA VAL A 48 7.29 -7.70 2.67
C VAL A 48 6.17 -8.74 2.67
N PRO A 49 5.70 -9.21 3.84
CA PRO A 49 4.55 -10.10 3.90
C PRO A 49 3.28 -9.41 3.40
N GLY A 50 2.45 -10.13 2.63
CA GLY A 50 1.21 -9.59 2.05
C GLY A 50 0.26 -8.90 3.05
N SER A 51 0.22 -9.36 4.29
CA SER A 51 -0.56 -8.70 5.36
C SER A 51 -0.09 -7.27 5.67
N ARG A 52 1.23 -7.02 5.61
CA ARG A 52 1.77 -5.65 5.75
C ARG A 52 1.54 -4.82 4.50
N LEU A 53 1.55 -5.41 3.32
CA LEU A 53 1.23 -4.71 2.06
C LEU A 53 -0.22 -4.24 2.03
N SER A 54 -1.17 -5.08 2.43
CA SER A 54 -2.58 -4.68 2.63
C SER A 54 -2.69 -3.59 3.71
N THR A 55 -1.97 -3.71 4.83
CA THR A 55 -1.96 -2.65 5.85
C THR A 55 -1.43 -1.32 5.31
N ALA A 56 -0.36 -1.35 4.50
CA ALA A 56 0.21 -0.16 3.86
C ALA A 56 -0.75 0.47 2.84
N LEU A 57 -1.43 -0.36 2.04
CA LEU A 57 -2.46 0.07 1.10
C LEU A 57 -3.62 0.73 1.85
N SER A 58 -4.16 0.09 2.87
CA SER A 58 -5.22 0.62 3.73
C SER A 58 -4.81 1.94 4.39
N ALA A 59 -3.57 2.06 4.87
CA ALA A 59 -3.05 3.31 5.43
C ALA A 59 -2.96 4.44 4.38
N ALA A 60 -2.55 4.14 3.15
CA ALA A 60 -2.55 5.11 2.06
C ALA A 60 -3.99 5.60 1.77
N LEU A 61 -4.96 4.68 1.72
CA LEU A 61 -6.37 5.02 1.52
C LEU A 61 -6.96 5.85 2.67
N ALA A 62 -6.62 5.51 3.92
CA ALA A 62 -7.06 6.24 5.10
C ALA A 62 -6.54 7.69 5.12
N ASN A 63 -5.35 7.93 4.57
CA ASN A 63 -4.75 9.26 4.46
C ASN A 63 -5.02 9.97 3.13
N ASP A 64 -5.90 9.41 2.28
CA ASP A 64 -6.24 9.96 0.95
C ASP A 64 -5.05 10.02 -0.03
N HIS A 65 -4.06 9.14 0.16
CA HIS A 65 -2.88 9.00 -0.70
C HIS A 65 -3.15 8.02 -1.84
N ILE A 66 -4.04 8.44 -2.72
CA ILE A 66 -4.62 7.60 -3.77
C ILE A 66 -3.57 7.22 -4.81
N ASP A 67 -2.67 8.12 -5.18
CA ASP A 67 -1.60 7.83 -6.12
C ASP A 67 -0.66 6.74 -5.60
N VAL A 68 -0.44 6.68 -4.28
CA VAL A 68 0.31 5.59 -3.66
C VAL A 68 -0.47 4.28 -3.73
N ALA A 69 -1.76 4.31 -3.40
CA ALA A 69 -2.61 3.11 -3.44
C ALA A 69 -2.68 2.52 -4.86
N LYS A 70 -2.82 3.36 -5.88
CA LYS A 70 -2.76 2.95 -7.29
C LYS A 70 -1.43 2.28 -7.62
N LEU A 71 -0.32 2.86 -7.19
CA LEU A 71 1.02 2.34 -7.45
C LEU A 71 1.21 0.95 -6.78
N LEU A 72 0.74 0.76 -5.56
CA LEU A 72 0.78 -0.56 -4.90
C LEU A 72 -0.03 -1.61 -5.68
N LEU A 73 -1.25 -1.25 -6.11
CA LEU A 73 -2.13 -2.14 -6.87
C LEU A 73 -1.54 -2.50 -8.23
N GLU A 74 -0.97 -1.54 -8.96
CA GLU A 74 -0.28 -1.77 -10.24
C GLU A 74 0.89 -2.76 -10.13
N HIS A 75 1.48 -2.89 -8.94
CA HIS A 75 2.57 -3.80 -8.66
C HIS A 75 2.15 -5.11 -7.99
N GLY A 76 0.85 -5.44 -8.03
CA GLY A 76 0.32 -6.74 -7.59
C GLY A 76 0.17 -6.87 -6.08
N VAL A 77 0.01 -5.76 -5.36
CA VAL A 77 -0.44 -5.82 -3.97
C VAL A 77 -1.90 -6.21 -3.95
N ASP A 78 -2.21 -7.37 -3.37
CA ASP A 78 -3.58 -7.81 -3.17
C ASP A 78 -4.32 -6.84 -2.25
N ALA A 79 -5.52 -6.45 -2.68
CA ALA A 79 -6.48 -5.76 -1.85
C ALA A 79 -7.56 -6.72 -1.38
N ASP A 80 -8.02 -6.54 -0.16
CA ASP A 80 -9.12 -7.30 0.41
C ASP A 80 -10.41 -6.46 0.38
N GLY A 81 -11.52 -7.02 0.87
CA GLY A 81 -12.79 -6.30 0.98
C GLY A 81 -12.72 -5.09 1.91
N THR A 82 -11.71 -4.98 2.76
CA THR A 82 -11.50 -3.83 3.66
C THR A 82 -11.19 -2.57 2.86
N GLU A 83 -10.24 -2.63 1.93
CA GLU A 83 -9.84 -1.51 1.08
C GLU A 83 -10.98 -1.07 0.17
N LEU A 84 -11.78 -2.02 -0.34
CA LEU A 84 -12.96 -1.72 -1.13
C LEU A 84 -14.03 -1.00 -0.30
N ASN A 85 -14.27 -1.44 0.93
CA ASN A 85 -15.19 -0.77 1.84
C ASN A 85 -14.73 0.67 2.15
N VAL A 86 -13.42 0.88 2.36
CA VAL A 86 -12.86 2.24 2.54
C VAL A 86 -13.09 3.11 1.29
N ALA A 87 -12.88 2.56 0.10
CA ALA A 87 -13.14 3.25 -1.16
C ALA A 87 -14.61 3.67 -1.30
N SER A 88 -15.52 2.73 -1.01
CA SER A 88 -16.97 2.94 -1.06
C SER A 88 -17.44 3.94 -0.01
N ALA A 89 -16.96 3.83 1.23
CA ALA A 89 -17.29 4.76 2.32
C ALA A 89 -16.85 6.20 2.02
N ARG A 90 -15.78 6.38 1.23
CA ARG A 90 -15.28 7.69 0.79
C ARG A 90 -15.89 8.15 -0.54
N GLY A 91 -16.74 7.36 -1.18
CA GLY A 91 -17.34 7.68 -2.49
C GLY A 91 -16.32 7.71 -3.64
N ARG A 92 -15.19 7.00 -3.52
CA ARG A 92 -14.11 6.98 -4.50
C ARG A 92 -14.32 5.87 -5.52
N ILE A 93 -15.19 6.14 -6.49
CA ILE A 93 -15.56 5.19 -7.56
C ILE A 93 -14.32 4.74 -8.34
N ASP A 94 -13.45 5.66 -8.75
CA ASP A 94 -12.23 5.34 -9.50
C ASP A 94 -11.32 4.35 -8.76
N LEU A 95 -11.26 4.45 -7.43
CA LEU A 95 -10.44 3.55 -6.63
C LEU A 95 -11.13 2.20 -6.43
N ALA A 96 -12.45 2.20 -6.20
CA ALA A 96 -13.23 0.97 -6.12
C ALA A 96 -13.16 0.15 -7.42
N GLU A 97 -13.24 0.80 -8.59
CA GLU A 97 -13.07 0.14 -9.88
C GLU A 97 -11.67 -0.48 -10.03
N LEU A 98 -10.63 0.24 -9.59
CA LEU A 98 -9.25 -0.25 -9.67
C LEU A 98 -9.01 -1.45 -8.73
N LEU A 99 -9.58 -1.41 -7.53
CA LEU A 99 -9.54 -2.53 -6.58
C LEU A 99 -10.26 -3.76 -7.14
N LEU A 100 -11.45 -3.58 -7.70
CA LEU A 100 -12.21 -4.66 -8.35
C LEU A 100 -11.44 -5.26 -9.54
N ASN A 101 -10.79 -4.42 -10.34
CA ASN A 101 -9.95 -4.86 -11.46
C ASN A 101 -8.70 -5.62 -11.00
N ASN A 102 -8.20 -5.37 -9.78
CA ASN A 102 -7.11 -6.13 -9.16
C ASN A 102 -7.58 -7.36 -8.38
N GLY A 103 -8.87 -7.73 -8.47
CA GLY A 103 -9.38 -8.95 -7.84
C GLY A 103 -9.75 -8.79 -6.37
N ALA A 104 -9.96 -7.56 -5.89
CA ALA A 104 -10.53 -7.35 -4.56
C ALA A 104 -11.90 -8.05 -4.48
N ASP A 105 -12.04 -8.98 -3.52
CA ASP A 105 -13.26 -9.76 -3.39
C ASP A 105 -14.36 -8.93 -2.73
N VAL A 106 -15.39 -8.60 -3.51
CA VAL A 106 -16.59 -7.89 -3.04
C VAL A 106 -17.30 -8.67 -1.93
N ASN A 107 -17.13 -9.99 -1.89
CA ASN A 107 -17.81 -10.89 -0.97
C ASN A 107 -17.01 -11.20 0.31
N ALA A 108 -15.85 -10.58 0.54
CA ALA A 108 -15.09 -10.80 1.78
C ALA A 108 -15.88 -10.42 3.07
N TYR A 109 -16.94 -9.62 2.94
CA TYR A 109 -17.89 -9.31 4.02
C TYR A 109 -19.18 -10.17 4.03
N GLY A 110 -19.27 -11.21 3.21
CA GLY A 110 -20.52 -11.89 2.84
C GLY A 110 -20.79 -13.27 3.43
N ASN A 111 -19.97 -13.78 4.35
CA ASN A 111 -20.10 -15.13 4.90
C ASN A 111 -19.94 -15.19 6.43
N GLY A 112 -20.79 -14.42 7.12
CA GLY A 112 -20.97 -14.49 8.59
C GLY A 112 -22.41 -14.77 9.05
N TYR A 113 -23.34 -15.02 8.14
CA TYR A 113 -24.71 -15.43 8.48
C TYR A 113 -25.01 -16.79 7.83
N GLY A 114 -24.64 -17.86 8.54
CA GLY A 114 -25.10 -19.22 8.34
C GLY A 114 -25.39 -19.84 9.68
#